data_AF-A0A2P8GHF4-F1
#
_entry.id   AF-A0A2P8GHF4-F1
#
_cell.length_a   1.000
_cell.length_b   1.000
_cell.length_c   1.000
_cell.angle_alpha   90.00
_cell.angle_beta   90.00
_cell.angle_gamma   90.00
#
_symmetry.space_group_name_H-M   'P 1'
#
loop_
_entity.id
_entity.type
_entity.pdbx_description
1 polymer ?
#
loop_
_entity_poly.entity_id
_entity_poly.type
_entity_poly.pdbx_seq_one_letter_code
_entity_poly.pdbx_strand_id
1 'polypeptide(L)' 'MEKRIIGIILTFLGIAGLILGAMRFMTTTGATRSVKEIIIYSILGAIFFFAGIGLIRNTRDRPS' A
#
# COMPACT_ATOMS: atom_id res chain seq x y z
N MET A 1 -20.22 -4.49 5.01
CA MET A 1 -19.67 -3.63 6.09
C MET A 1 -18.24 -4.00 6.53
N GLU A 2 -17.99 -5.05 7.32
CA GLU A 2 -16.65 -5.32 7.92
C GLU A 2 -15.51 -5.43 6.89
N LYS A 3 -15.71 -6.18 5.80
CA LYS A 3 -14.71 -6.36 4.74
C LYS A 3 -14.37 -5.06 3.99
N ARG A 4 -15.33 -4.13 3.92
CA ARG A 4 -15.14 -2.81 3.30
C ARG A 4 -14.25 -1.92 4.18
N ILE A 5 -14.41 -1.97 5.49
CA ILE A 5 -13.57 -1.22 6.44
C ILE A 5 -12.13 -1.70 6.39
N ILE A 6 -11.90 -3.01 6.40
CA ILE A 6 -10.56 -3.60 6.23
C ILE A 6 -9.94 -3.14 4.92
N GLY A 7 -10.72 -3.13 3.83
CA GLY A 7 -10.24 -2.66 2.53
C GLY A 7 -9.82 -1.20 2.55
N ILE A 8 -10.59 -0.33 3.20
CA ILE A 8 -10.26 1.10 3.35
C ILE A 8 -8.94 1.27 4.13
N ILE A 9 -8.79 0.59 5.27
CA ILE A 9 -7.57 0.65 6.08
C ILE A 9 -6.37 0.16 5.26
N LEU A 10 -6.52 -0.94 4.54
CA LEU A 10 -5.46 -1.53 3.72
C LEU A 10 -5.04 -0.61 2.56
N THR A 11 -6.00 0.09 1.94
CA THR A 11 -5.72 1.10 0.91
C THR A 11 -4.94 2.29 1.49
N PHE A 12 -5.35 2.83 2.64
CA PHE A 12 -4.61 3.90 3.31
C PHE A 12 -3.20 3.47 3.71
N LEU A 13 -3.04 2.23 4.20
CA LEU A 13 -1.74 1.67 4.53
C LEU A 13 -0.86 1.51 3.29
N GLY A 14 -1.45 1.08 2.16
CA GLY A 14 -0.76 1.01 0.86
C GLY A 14 -0.28 2.37 0.38
N ILE A 15 -1.11 3.42 0.47
CA ILE A 15 -0.73 4.81 0.16
C ILE A 15 0.44 5.26 1.03
N ALA A 16 0.38 5.02 2.34
CA ALA A 16 1.46 5.36 3.26
C ALA A 16 2.78 4.65 2.89
N GLY A 17 2.73 3.36 2.54
CA GLY A 17 3.89 2.59 2.08
C GLY A 17 4.51 3.14 0.80
N LEU A 18 3.68 3.53 -0.17
CA LEU A 18 4.14 4.17 -1.42
C LEU A 18 4.80 5.53 -1.15
N ILE A 19 4.20 6.35 -0.28
CA ILE A 19 4.77 7.65 0.11
C ILE A 19 6.12 7.45 0.80
N LEU A 20 6.24 6.49 1.72
CA LEU A 20 7.52 6.17 2.37
C LEU A 20 8.59 5.74 1.37
N GLY A 21 8.23 4.90 0.39
CA GLY A 21 9.13 4.52 -0.71
C GLY A 21 9.61 5.73 -1.51
N ALA A 22 8.70 6.65 -1.87
CA ALA A 22 9.02 7.88 -2.59
C ALA A 22 9.91 8.83 -1.78
N MET A 23 9.64 9.01 -0.48
CA MET A 23 10.46 9.85 0.39
C MET A 23 11.89 9.28 0.53
N ARG A 24 12.01 7.95 0.68
CA ARG A 24 13.33 7.27 0.73
C ARG A 24 14.07 7.42 -0.59
N PHE A 25 13.37 7.37 -1.72
CA PHE A 25 13.95 7.63 -3.04
C PHE A 25 14.51 9.05 -3.16
N MET A 26 13.75 10.06 -2.72
CA MET A 26 14.17 11.47 -2.77
C MET A 26 15.32 11.82 -1.83
N THR A 27 15.44 11.13 -0.69
CA THR A 27 16.46 11.40 0.34
C THR A 27 17.73 10.57 0.21
N THR A 28 17.80 9.66 -0.76
CA THR A 28 18.96 8.76 -0.92
C THR A 28 20.05 9.39 -1.78
N THR A 29 21.25 9.55 -1.22
CA THR A 29 22.45 10.03 -1.92
C THR A 29 23.54 8.96 -2.08
N GLY A 30 23.27 7.67 -1.77
CA GLY A 30 24.27 6.61 -1.95
C GLY A 30 23.83 5.15 -1.67
N ALA A 31 24.58 4.22 -2.29
CA ALA A 31 24.66 2.76 -2.12
C ALA A 31 23.44 1.87 -2.47
N THR A 32 23.75 0.66 -2.98
CA THR A 32 22.84 -0.41 -3.45
C THR A 32 21.78 -0.85 -2.42
N ARG A 33 22.05 -0.71 -1.12
CA ARG A 33 21.12 -1.06 -0.04
C ARG A 33 19.88 -0.16 -0.04
N SER A 34 20.05 1.11 -0.38
CA SER A 34 18.98 2.11 -0.45
C SER A 34 18.00 1.80 -1.59
N VAL A 35 18.51 1.32 -2.72
CA VAL A 35 17.68 0.90 -3.87
C VAL A 35 16.81 -0.31 -3.49
N LYS A 36 17.36 -1.28 -2.75
CA LYS A 36 16.61 -2.46 -2.30
C LYS A 36 15.44 -2.06 -1.38
N GLU A 37 15.67 -1.14 -0.44
CA GLU A 37 14.63 -0.65 0.47
C GLU A 37 13.52 0.10 -0.27
N ILE A 38 13.87 0.99 -1.20
CA ILE A 38 12.89 1.73 -2.03
C ILE A 38 12.01 0.76 -2.83
N ILE A 39 12.61 -0.25 -3.46
CA ILE A 39 11.88 -1.26 -4.24
C ILE A 39 10.92 -2.04 -3.34
N ILE A 40 11.39 -2.47 -2.16
CA ILE A 40 10.55 -3.22 -1.22
C ILE A 40 9.36 -2.38 -0.76
N TYR A 41 9.57 -1.14 -0.31
CA TYR A 41 8.48 -0.28 0.15
C TYR A 41 7.50 0.07 -0.97
N SER A 42 8.00 0.31 -2.18
CA SER A 42 7.16 0.63 -3.34
C SER A 42 6.30 -0.57 -3.77
N ILE A 43 6.90 -1.76 -3.88
CA ILE A 43 6.17 -2.98 -4.25
C ILE A 43 5.17 -3.36 -3.15
N LEU A 44 5.58 -3.34 -1.89
CA LEU A 44 4.69 -3.69 -0.78
C LEU A 44 3.52 -2.71 -0.66
N GLY A 45 3.80 -1.40 -0.79
CA GLY A 45 2.76 -0.37 -0.82
C GLY A 45 1.78 -0.56 -1.97
N ALA A 46 2.27 -0.90 -3.18
CA ALA A 46 1.43 -1.19 -4.32
C ALA A 46 0.56 -2.43 -4.09
N ILE A 47 1.12 -3.52 -3.57
CA ILE A 47 0.37 -4.75 -3.25
C ILE A 47 -0.76 -4.44 -2.27
N PHE A 48 -0.48 -3.73 -1.18
CA PHE A 48 -1.51 -3.38 -0.19
C PHE A 48 -2.56 -2.44 -0.76
N PHE A 49 -2.17 -1.48 -1.59
CA PHE A 49 -3.09 -0.57 -2.25
C PHE A 49 -4.08 -1.32 -3.16
N PHE A 50 -3.58 -2.17 -4.05
CA PHE A 50 -4.42 -2.96 -4.96
C PHE A 50 -5.27 -3.99 -4.22
N ALA A 51 -4.71 -4.65 -3.19
CA ALA A 51 -5.47 -5.57 -2.34
C ALA A 51 -6.62 -4.87 -1.60
N GLY A 52 -6.36 -3.67 -1.06
CA GLY A 52 -7.38 -2.87 -0.37
C GLY A 52 -8.52 -2.45 -1.31
N ILE A 53 -8.18 -1.95 -2.50
CA ILE A 53 -9.18 -1.61 -3.53
C ILE A 53 -9.96 -2.86 -3.96
N GLY A 54 -9.27 -3.99 -4.16
CA GLY A 54 -9.90 -5.25 -4.51
C GLY A 54 -10.92 -5.68 -3.46
N LEU A 55 -10.58 -5.57 -2.17
CA LEU A 55 -11.48 -5.91 -1.08
C LEU A 55 -12.69 -4.95 -1.02
N ILE A 56 -12.48 -3.64 -1.22
CA ILE A 56 -13.57 -2.66 -1.30
C ILE A 56 -14.51 -3.00 -2.46
N ARG A 57 -13.98 -3.26 -3.67
CA ARG A 57 -14.77 -3.54 -4.87
C ARG A 57 -15.52 -4.87 -4.81
N ASN A 58 -14.93 -5.88 -4.17
CA ASN A 58 -15.52 -7.22 -4.10
C ASN A 58 -16.44 -7.40 -2.87
N THR A 59 -16.52 -6.40 -2.00
CA THR A 59 -17.48 -6.41 -0.89
C THR A 59 -18.86 -6.06 -1.43
N ARG A 60 -19.66 -7.08 -1.73
CA ARG A 60 -21.11 -6.93 -1.82
C ARG A 60 -21.64 -6.78 -0.40
N ASP A 61 -22.24 -5.64 -0.08
CA ASP A 61 -22.95 -5.48 1.19
C ASP A 61 -24.05 -6.54 1.22
N ARG A 62 -23.84 -7.57 2.07
CA ARG A 62 -24.87 -8.56 2.33
C ARG A 62 -26.01 -7.81 3.03
N PRO A 63 -27.26 -7.89 2.54
CA PRO A 63 -28.38 -7.40 3.32
C PRO A 63 -28.39 -8.19 4.63
N SER A 64 -28.24 -7.47 5.74
CA SER A 64 -28.43 -7.96 7.10
C SER A 64 -29.90 -8.26 7.35
#